data_AF-A0A260YPC2-F1
#
_entry.id   AF-A0A260YPC2-F1
#
_cell.length_a   1.000
_cell.length_b   1.000
_cell.length_c   1.000
_cell.angle_alpha   90.00
_cell.angle_beta   90.00
_cell.angle_gamma   90.00
#
_symmetry.space_group_name_H-M   'P 1'
#
loop_
_entity.id
_entity.type
_entity.pdbx_description
1 polymer ?
#
loop_
_entity_poly.entity_id
_entity_poly.type
_entity_poly.pdbx_seq_one_letter_code
_entity_poly.pdbx_strand_id
1 'polypeptide(L)'
;MIQLDSLICHGCRDESNVTLFDNENCRPIRGTCGHSICEVCVEADPKVKCPTCYKREAFLNQPVNYAALDIPKEYEKHIFEKVKEWWQGYLDTTTTEDQIYEYGHSDLGREVRYPGYCADCFQKDNLKLCLTCKDTKPYKGMHILSYAVCDSCAVAEYGDKKLERYRDHMEPTSEKSECHLCHKKTTDLKFDGSLLERRSDYPFEKYCFCANCALDNHEGHQVVMTIHLHLSKEWRSVRDTAAEIMRKLLKKKLYVDEEQVKCRLRYKRMMLTMDELIKLLKNPNCYVEDKMAEKMEDGTMGSIECDTVRASE
;
A
#
# COMPACT_ATOMS: atom_id res chain seq x y z
N MET A 1 0.83 -4.66 4.55
CA MET A 1 1.31 -3.28 4.81
C MET A 1 0.31 -2.36 5.52
N ILE A 2 -0.88 -2.86 5.89
CA ILE A 2 -2.05 -2.15 6.43
C ILE A 2 -1.81 -1.23 7.67
N GLN A 3 -0.75 -1.40 8.46
CA GLN A 3 -0.53 -0.53 9.63
C GLN A 3 0.27 0.75 9.34
N LEU A 4 1.22 0.78 8.39
CA LEU A 4 2.02 1.99 8.16
C LEU A 4 1.21 3.07 7.43
N ASP A 5 0.43 2.68 6.43
CA ASP A 5 -0.43 3.62 5.68
C ASP A 5 -1.52 4.24 6.57
N SER A 6 -1.91 3.53 7.64
CA SER A 6 -2.82 4.06 8.66
C SER A 6 -2.21 5.19 9.52
N LEU A 7 -0.90 5.39 9.44
CA LEU A 7 -0.18 6.45 10.18
C LEU A 7 -0.20 7.79 9.46
N ILE A 8 -0.64 7.86 8.19
CA ILE A 8 -0.53 9.05 7.37
C ILE A 8 -1.88 9.63 6.98
N CYS A 9 -1.92 10.94 6.79
CA CYS A 9 -3.06 11.59 6.16
C CYS A 9 -2.96 11.48 4.64
N HIS A 10 -3.91 10.78 4.02
CA HIS A 10 -4.03 10.72 2.56
C HIS A 10 -4.59 12.01 1.94
N GLY A 11 -5.16 12.91 2.74
CA GLY A 11 -5.72 14.18 2.26
C GLY A 11 -4.65 15.23 1.94
N CYS A 12 -3.52 15.19 2.65
CA CYS A 12 -2.38 16.09 2.43
C CYS A 12 -1.15 15.37 1.86
N ARG A 13 -1.33 14.14 1.36
CA ARG A 13 -0.25 13.39 0.70
C ARG A 13 0.07 14.07 -0.64
N ASP A 14 1.34 14.38 -0.85
CA ASP A 14 1.88 14.72 -2.17
C ASP A 14 2.73 13.54 -2.70
N GLU A 15 3.11 13.56 -3.98
CA GLU A 15 3.86 12.48 -4.64
C GLU A 15 5.23 12.18 -3.99
N SER A 16 5.72 13.03 -3.08
CA SER A 16 7.07 13.02 -2.53
C SER A 16 7.14 13.15 -1.00
N ASN A 17 6.01 13.35 -0.32
CA ASN A 17 5.97 13.64 1.12
C ASN A 17 4.70 13.07 1.77
N VAL A 18 4.90 12.28 2.83
CA VAL A 18 3.81 11.67 3.62
C VAL A 18 3.72 12.35 4.98
N THR A 19 2.57 12.88 5.38
CA THR A 19 2.43 13.53 6.69
C THR A 19 1.88 12.54 7.72
N LEU A 20 2.67 12.26 8.76
CA LEU A 20 2.25 11.39 9.87
C LEU A 20 1.18 12.09 10.69
N PHE A 21 0.24 11.32 11.23
CA PHE A 21 -0.69 11.82 12.24
C PHE A 21 0.06 12.17 13.53
N ASP A 22 -0.27 13.34 14.08
CA ASP A 22 0.26 13.84 15.35
C ASP A 22 -0.80 14.67 16.07
N ASN A 23 -0.53 15.10 17.31
CA ASN A 23 -1.50 15.84 18.11
C ASN A 23 -1.46 17.36 17.87
N GLU A 24 -0.54 17.85 17.06
CA GLU A 24 -0.22 19.28 16.94
C GLU A 24 -0.68 19.86 15.60
N ASN A 25 -0.20 19.28 14.50
CA ASN A 25 -0.35 19.80 13.14
C ASN A 25 -1.12 18.85 12.21
N CYS A 26 -1.26 17.58 12.58
CA CYS A 26 -1.87 16.55 11.74
C CYS A 26 -2.79 15.64 12.56
N ARG A 27 -3.77 16.21 13.28
CA ARG A 27 -4.71 15.43 14.09
C ARG A 27 -5.64 14.58 13.23
N PRO A 28 -5.74 13.26 13.41
CA PRO A 28 -6.59 12.40 12.59
C PRO A 28 -8.07 12.61 12.91
N ILE A 29 -8.89 12.79 11.89
CA ILE A 29 -10.35 12.74 11.92
C ILE A 29 -10.79 11.44 11.27
N ARG A 30 -11.50 10.57 12.02
CA ARG A 30 -12.01 9.32 11.48
C ARG A 30 -13.34 9.57 10.78
N GLY A 31 -13.40 9.25 9.50
CA GLY A 31 -14.63 9.35 8.74
C GLY A 31 -15.60 8.21 9.06
N THR A 32 -16.88 8.40 8.74
CA THR A 32 -17.92 7.36 8.79
C THR A 32 -17.65 6.17 7.84
N CYS A 33 -16.60 6.25 7.03
CA CYS A 33 -16.10 5.16 6.19
C CYS A 33 -14.99 4.33 6.86
N GLY A 34 -14.56 4.69 8.07
CA GLY A 34 -13.48 4.01 8.80
C GLY A 34 -12.07 4.55 8.51
N HIS A 35 -11.86 5.24 7.40
CA HIS A 35 -10.57 5.89 7.06
C HIS A 35 -10.37 7.21 7.82
N SER A 36 -9.13 7.66 7.94
CA SER A 36 -8.80 8.94 8.60
C SER A 36 -8.09 9.90 7.65
N ILE A 37 -8.33 11.20 7.81
CA ILE A 37 -7.53 12.30 7.26
C ILE A 37 -7.26 13.32 8.36
N CYS A 38 -6.37 14.29 8.16
CA CYS A 38 -6.06 15.26 9.20
C CYS A 38 -7.13 16.36 9.32
N GLU A 39 -7.22 16.93 10.51
CA GLU A 39 -8.13 18.04 10.84
C GLU A 39 -7.93 19.22 9.90
N VAL A 40 -6.68 19.57 9.57
CA VAL A 40 -6.35 20.63 8.60
C VAL A 40 -7.00 20.38 7.23
N CYS A 41 -7.02 19.12 6.76
CA CYS A 41 -7.70 18.79 5.50
C CYS A 41 -9.22 18.93 5.60
N VAL A 42 -9.81 18.62 6.76
CA VAL A 42 -11.26 18.75 7.00
C VAL A 42 -11.66 20.21 7.15
N GLU A 43 -10.83 21.03 7.82
CA GLU A 43 -11.07 22.46 7.98
C GLU A 43 -10.95 23.21 6.64
N ALA A 44 -10.00 22.83 5.80
CA ALA A 44 -9.83 23.41 4.47
C ALA A 44 -11.01 23.12 3.53
N ASP A 45 -11.59 21.92 3.60
CA ASP A 45 -12.83 21.56 2.89
C ASP A 45 -13.69 20.62 3.77
N PRO A 46 -14.71 21.13 4.48
CA PRO A 46 -15.58 20.32 5.32
C PRO A 46 -16.37 19.24 4.58
N LYS A 47 -16.49 19.37 3.25
CA LYS A 47 -17.16 18.40 2.38
C LYS A 47 -16.18 17.51 1.62
N VAL A 48 -14.90 17.54 2.01
CA VAL A 48 -13.84 16.75 1.40
C VAL A 48 -14.27 15.29 1.32
N LYS A 49 -14.13 14.73 0.13
CA LYS A 49 -14.38 13.32 -0.11
C LYS A 49 -13.23 12.52 0.51
N CYS A 50 -13.53 11.37 1.09
CA CYS A 50 -12.48 10.47 1.57
C CYS A 50 -11.45 10.19 0.46
N PRO A 51 -10.16 10.54 0.60
CA PRO A 51 -9.17 10.29 -0.44
C PRO A 51 -8.91 8.79 -0.68
N THR A 52 -9.34 7.94 0.24
CA THR A 52 -9.22 6.47 0.14
C THR A 52 -10.44 5.83 -0.51
N CYS A 53 -11.66 6.22 -0.12
CA CYS A 53 -12.91 5.57 -0.59
C CYS A 53 -13.95 6.52 -1.20
N TYR A 54 -13.65 7.82 -1.24
CA TYR A 54 -14.39 8.91 -1.87
C TYR A 54 -15.83 9.09 -1.43
N LYS A 55 -16.19 8.47 -0.31
CA LYS A 55 -17.41 8.76 0.42
C LYS A 55 -17.44 10.27 0.72
N ARG A 56 -18.48 10.94 0.22
CA ARG A 56 -18.72 12.37 0.46
C ARG A 56 -19.10 12.59 1.91
N GLU A 57 -18.72 13.75 2.43
CA GLU A 57 -19.10 14.18 3.79
C GLU A 57 -18.73 13.14 4.86
N ALA A 58 -17.74 12.27 4.56
CA ALA A 58 -17.36 11.19 5.45
C ALA A 58 -16.82 11.72 6.77
N PHE A 59 -16.21 12.90 6.75
CA PHE A 59 -15.58 13.57 7.89
C PHE A 59 -16.40 14.73 8.45
N LEU A 60 -17.57 15.02 7.87
CA LEU A 60 -18.42 16.12 8.30
C LEU A 60 -18.85 15.90 9.76
N ASN A 61 -18.54 16.88 10.62
CA ASN A 61 -18.80 16.86 12.06
C ASN A 61 -18.24 15.61 12.78
N GLN A 62 -17.21 14.96 12.23
CA GLN A 62 -16.60 13.80 12.87
C GLN A 62 -15.58 14.24 13.94
N PRO A 63 -15.48 13.53 15.07
CA PRO A 63 -14.52 13.85 16.11
C PRO A 63 -13.10 13.44 15.72
N VAL A 64 -12.13 14.05 16.42
CA VAL A 64 -10.73 13.63 16.39
C VAL A 64 -10.61 12.17 16.87
N ASN A 65 -9.87 11.37 16.11
CA ASN A 65 -9.57 9.98 16.40
C ASN A 65 -8.30 9.85 17.26
N TYR A 66 -8.42 10.16 18.55
CA TYR A 66 -7.29 10.09 19.48
C TYR A 66 -6.64 8.70 19.55
N ALA A 67 -7.40 7.62 19.31
CA ALA A 67 -6.86 6.26 19.29
C ALA A 67 -5.82 6.06 18.17
N ALA A 68 -5.94 6.76 17.05
CA ALA A 68 -4.94 6.71 15.97
C ALA A 68 -3.63 7.42 16.32
N LEU A 69 -3.60 8.30 17.32
CA LEU A 69 -2.40 9.04 17.73
C LEU A 69 -1.38 8.19 18.50
N ASP A 70 -1.82 7.06 19.07
CA ASP A 70 -0.93 6.17 19.80
C ASP A 70 -0.21 5.18 18.88
N ILE A 71 -0.76 4.95 17.67
CA ILE A 71 -0.17 4.02 16.70
C ILE A 71 1.22 4.50 16.23
N PRO A 72 1.42 5.78 15.83
CA PRO A 72 2.75 6.28 15.47
C PRO A 72 3.76 6.17 16.62
N LYS A 73 3.34 6.38 17.87
CA LYS A 73 4.21 6.27 19.05
C LYS A 73 4.70 4.85 19.27
N GLU A 74 3.80 3.87 19.10
CA GLU A 74 4.17 2.45 19.20
C GLU A 74 5.15 2.06 18.09
N TYR A 75 4.93 2.54 16.88
CA TYR A 75 5.87 2.39 15.77
C TYR A 75 7.23 3.02 16.05
N GLU A 76 7.27 4.23 16.61
CA GLU A 76 8.49 4.93 16.98
C GLU A 76 9.30 4.19 18.08
N LYS A 77 8.60 3.50 18.99
CA LYS A 77 9.24 2.68 20.02
C LYS A 77 9.96 1.48 19.41
N HIS A 78 9.36 0.86 18.39
CA HIS A 78 9.83 -0.38 17.76
C HIS A 78 10.43 -0.16 16.35
N ILE A 79 10.80 1.07 15.99
CA ILE A 79 11.12 1.41 14.60
C ILE A 79 12.30 0.63 14.02
N PHE A 80 13.36 0.38 14.80
CA PHE A 80 14.50 -0.41 14.34
C PHE A 80 14.13 -1.86 14.07
N GLU A 81 13.25 -2.44 14.89
CA GLU A 81 12.72 -3.79 14.69
C GLU A 81 11.88 -3.82 13.40
N LYS A 82 11.05 -2.81 13.18
CA LYS A 82 10.23 -2.69 11.95
C LYS A 82 11.05 -2.52 10.68
N VAL A 83 12.12 -1.73 10.73
CA VAL A 83 13.06 -1.59 9.61
C VAL A 83 13.78 -2.91 9.35
N LYS A 84 14.18 -3.63 10.40
CA LYS A 84 14.81 -4.96 10.27
C LYS A 84 13.85 -6.00 9.71
N GLU A 85 12.62 -6.07 10.22
CA GLU A 85 11.56 -6.94 9.72
C GLU A 85 11.31 -6.70 8.22
N TRP A 86 11.26 -5.42 7.81
CA TRP A 86 11.08 -5.04 6.41
C TRP A 86 12.24 -5.49 5.53
N TRP A 87 13.47 -5.22 5.97
CA TRP A 87 14.67 -5.62 5.24
C TRP A 87 14.78 -7.14 5.12
N GLN A 88 14.49 -7.87 6.19
CA GLN A 88 14.50 -9.33 6.18
C GLN A 88 13.43 -9.89 5.24
N GLY A 89 12.21 -9.33 5.26
CA GLY A 89 11.16 -9.72 4.33
C GLY A 89 11.58 -9.54 2.86
N TYR A 90 12.31 -8.47 2.55
CA TYR A 90 12.90 -8.29 1.22
C TYR A 90 13.97 -9.34 0.89
N LEU A 91 14.93 -9.59 1.78
CA LEU A 91 15.99 -10.58 1.56
C LEU A 91 15.43 -12.00 1.37
N ASP A 92 14.40 -12.37 2.12
CA ASP A 92 13.73 -13.67 2.01
C ASP A 92 13.02 -13.82 0.64
N THR A 93 12.55 -12.71 0.06
CA THR A 93 11.91 -12.69 -1.27
C THR A 93 12.90 -12.68 -2.43
N THR A 94 14.09 -12.10 -2.28
CA THR A 94 15.12 -12.10 -3.34
C THR A 94 15.95 -13.37 -3.36
N THR A 95 16.24 -13.96 -2.21
CA THR A 95 16.87 -15.31 -2.15
C THR A 95 16.01 -16.41 -2.78
N THR A 96 14.70 -16.16 -2.99
CA THR A 96 13.81 -17.08 -3.70
C THR A 96 13.73 -16.81 -5.20
N GLU A 97 14.09 -15.64 -5.74
CA GLU A 97 14.16 -15.42 -7.20
C GLU A 97 15.27 -16.23 -7.88
N ASP A 98 16.45 -16.31 -7.26
CA ASP A 98 17.52 -17.21 -7.71
C ASP A 98 17.10 -18.69 -7.68
N GLN A 99 16.10 -19.03 -6.87
CA GLN A 99 15.53 -20.39 -6.79
C GLN A 99 14.34 -20.59 -7.75
N ILE A 100 13.64 -19.54 -8.18
CA ILE A 100 12.45 -19.64 -9.05
C ILE A 100 12.83 -20.05 -10.48
N TYR A 101 14.03 -19.70 -10.97
CA TYR A 101 14.48 -20.13 -12.30
C TYR A 101 14.73 -21.64 -12.40
N GLU A 102 14.80 -22.37 -11.28
CA GLU A 102 14.97 -23.84 -11.28
C GLU A 102 13.69 -24.63 -11.01
N TYR A 103 12.62 -24.03 -10.46
CA TYR A 103 11.45 -24.79 -10.01
C TYR A 103 10.25 -24.73 -10.95
N GLY A 104 10.32 -25.55 -11.99
CA GLY A 104 9.13 -26.17 -12.55
C GLY A 104 8.57 -27.20 -11.57
N HIS A 105 7.35 -26.95 -11.06
CA HIS A 105 6.50 -27.87 -10.30
C HIS A 105 7.06 -28.45 -8.97
N SER A 106 6.28 -28.21 -7.90
CA SER A 106 6.21 -28.92 -6.61
C SER A 106 7.26 -28.62 -5.52
N ASP A 107 6.72 -28.22 -4.36
CA ASP A 107 7.04 -28.72 -3.01
C ASP A 107 8.47 -28.68 -2.46
N LEU A 108 9.10 -27.50 -2.41
CA LEU A 108 10.23 -27.29 -1.49
C LEU A 108 10.06 -26.08 -0.58
N GLY A 109 9.26 -26.29 0.47
CA GLY A 109 9.67 -26.14 1.89
C GLY A 109 10.26 -24.82 2.41
N ARG A 110 10.40 -23.77 1.62
CA ARG A 110 10.79 -22.44 2.12
C ARG A 110 9.59 -21.51 2.12
N GLU A 111 9.11 -21.23 3.32
CA GLU A 111 8.07 -20.25 3.57
C GLU A 111 8.59 -18.85 3.19
N VAL A 112 8.10 -18.29 2.08
CA VAL A 112 8.27 -16.86 1.85
C VAL A 112 7.30 -16.11 2.74
N ARG A 113 7.85 -15.29 3.64
CA ARG A 113 7.07 -14.42 4.52
C ARG A 113 6.76 -13.11 3.80
N TYR A 114 5.52 -12.97 3.34
CA TYR A 114 5.01 -11.71 2.82
C TYR A 114 4.54 -10.80 3.98
N PRO A 115 4.92 -9.51 4.02
CA PRO A 115 4.40 -8.55 5.00
C PRO A 115 2.96 -8.14 4.65
N GLY A 116 2.01 -9.03 4.91
CA GLY A 116 0.59 -8.84 4.66
C GLY A 116 -0.29 -9.56 5.67
N TYR A 117 -1.58 -9.58 5.40
CA TYR A 117 -2.58 -10.28 6.18
C TYR A 117 -3.47 -11.07 5.23
N CYS A 118 -3.91 -12.25 5.65
CA CYS A 118 -4.97 -13.00 4.98
C CYS A 118 -6.24 -12.15 4.99
N ALA A 119 -6.85 -11.97 3.82
CA ALA A 119 -8.06 -11.17 3.67
C ALA A 119 -9.25 -11.73 4.48
N ASP A 120 -9.27 -13.04 4.73
CA ASP A 120 -10.37 -13.70 5.45
C ASP A 120 -10.14 -13.77 6.96
N CYS A 121 -8.93 -14.17 7.38
CA CYS A 121 -8.66 -14.54 8.78
C CYS A 121 -7.58 -13.69 9.46
N PHE A 122 -7.01 -12.70 8.75
CA PHE A 122 -5.97 -11.79 9.24
C PHE A 122 -4.69 -12.48 9.76
N GLN A 123 -4.48 -13.76 9.41
CA GLN A 123 -3.20 -14.44 9.66
C GLN A 123 -2.10 -13.88 8.75
N LYS A 124 -0.85 -13.92 9.20
CA LYS A 124 0.28 -13.28 8.50
C LYS A 124 1.14 -14.25 7.68
N ASP A 125 1.00 -15.55 7.93
CA ASP A 125 1.94 -16.55 7.42
C ASP A 125 1.44 -17.21 6.12
N ASN A 126 2.41 -17.49 5.22
CA ASN A 126 2.22 -18.22 3.97
C ASN A 126 1.04 -17.71 3.11
N LEU A 127 1.11 -16.43 2.75
CA LEU A 127 0.10 -15.75 1.96
C LEU A 127 0.24 -16.05 0.46
N LYS A 128 -0.89 -16.34 -0.19
CA LYS A 128 -1.02 -16.66 -1.61
C LYS A 128 -1.98 -15.66 -2.25
N LEU A 129 -1.64 -15.16 -3.44
CA LEU A 129 -2.52 -14.31 -4.23
C LEU A 129 -3.45 -15.17 -5.08
N CYS A 130 -4.76 -14.98 -4.95
CA CYS A 130 -5.74 -15.64 -5.81
C CYS A 130 -5.97 -14.83 -7.10
N LEU A 131 -5.33 -15.23 -8.20
CA LEU A 131 -5.46 -14.58 -9.51
C LEU A 131 -6.88 -14.69 -10.06
N THR A 132 -7.52 -15.85 -9.90
CA THR A 132 -8.92 -16.01 -10.36
C THR A 132 -9.84 -15.01 -9.68
N CYS A 133 -9.71 -14.78 -8.37
CA CYS A 133 -10.53 -13.78 -7.67
C CYS A 133 -10.18 -12.36 -8.07
N LYS A 134 -8.88 -12.07 -8.25
CA LYS A 134 -8.40 -10.77 -8.73
C LYS A 134 -8.98 -10.43 -10.10
N ASP A 135 -8.96 -11.38 -11.03
CA ASP A 135 -9.35 -11.15 -12.43
C ASP A 135 -10.87 -11.16 -12.61
N THR A 136 -11.59 -12.01 -11.87
CA THR A 136 -13.05 -12.13 -11.99
C THR A 136 -13.81 -11.13 -11.14
N LYS A 137 -13.24 -10.68 -10.01
CA LYS A 137 -13.89 -9.76 -9.08
C LYS A 137 -12.92 -8.68 -8.60
N PRO A 138 -12.28 -7.90 -9.50
CA PRO A 138 -11.23 -6.93 -9.15
C PRO A 138 -11.68 -5.85 -8.16
N TYR A 139 -12.99 -5.63 -8.04
CA TYR A 139 -13.58 -4.61 -7.19
C TYR A 139 -14.32 -5.16 -5.95
N LYS A 140 -14.17 -6.45 -5.62
CA LYS A 140 -14.86 -7.06 -4.46
C LYS A 140 -14.49 -6.31 -3.17
N GLY A 141 -15.50 -5.92 -2.40
CA GLY A 141 -15.30 -5.16 -1.15
C GLY A 141 -14.74 -3.75 -1.35
N MET A 142 -14.77 -3.20 -2.56
CA MET A 142 -14.56 -1.77 -2.78
C MET A 142 -15.90 -1.03 -2.63
N HIS A 143 -15.87 0.19 -2.12
CA HIS A 143 -17.07 1.03 -2.01
C HIS A 143 -17.39 1.68 -3.37
N ILE A 144 -17.71 0.86 -4.37
CA ILE A 144 -17.98 1.27 -5.77
C ILE A 144 -19.16 2.25 -5.84
N LEU A 145 -20.12 2.13 -4.90
CA LEU A 145 -21.27 3.04 -4.79
C LEU A 145 -20.89 4.52 -4.67
N SER A 146 -19.69 4.84 -4.16
CA SER A 146 -19.19 6.22 -4.13
C SER A 146 -18.87 6.79 -5.52
N TYR A 147 -18.90 5.98 -6.56
CA TYR A 147 -18.53 6.34 -7.94
C TYR A 147 -19.59 5.93 -8.96
N ALA A 148 -20.56 5.13 -8.52
CA ALA A 148 -21.56 4.56 -9.38
C ALA A 148 -22.65 5.60 -9.69
N VAL A 149 -22.86 5.88 -10.97
CA VAL A 149 -23.77 6.90 -11.48
C VAL A 149 -24.85 6.27 -12.36
N CYS A 150 -26.03 6.88 -12.44
CA CYS A 150 -27.07 6.44 -13.38
C CYS A 150 -26.71 6.84 -14.81
N ASP A 151 -27.36 6.22 -15.79
CA ASP A 151 -27.14 6.46 -17.23
C ASP A 151 -27.17 7.93 -17.64
N SER A 152 -28.14 8.70 -17.15
CA SER A 152 -28.23 10.12 -17.48
C SER A 152 -27.02 10.92 -16.98
N CYS A 153 -26.51 10.57 -15.79
CA CYS A 153 -25.35 11.23 -15.21
C CYS A 153 -24.03 10.69 -15.80
N ALA A 154 -24.00 9.42 -16.21
CA ALA A 154 -22.88 8.83 -16.93
C ALA A 154 -22.61 9.56 -18.24
N VAL A 155 -23.64 9.77 -19.05
CA VAL A 155 -23.54 10.48 -20.34
C VAL A 155 -23.11 11.94 -20.12
N ALA A 156 -23.67 12.61 -19.11
CA ALA A 156 -23.36 14.01 -18.82
C ALA A 156 -21.90 14.25 -18.40
N GLU A 157 -21.35 13.38 -17.55
CA GLU A 157 -20.00 13.57 -16.98
C GLU A 157 -18.88 12.90 -17.78
N TYR A 158 -19.17 11.73 -18.37
CA TYR A 158 -18.15 10.88 -19.00
C TYR A 158 -18.34 10.72 -20.52
N GLY A 159 -19.38 11.34 -21.10
CA GLY A 159 -19.66 11.26 -22.54
C GLY A 159 -19.82 9.81 -23.02
N ASP A 160 -19.14 9.47 -24.11
CA ASP A 160 -19.16 8.13 -24.73
C ASP A 160 -18.16 7.14 -24.11
N LYS A 161 -17.55 7.48 -22.95
CA LYS A 161 -16.60 6.58 -22.30
C LYS A 161 -17.30 5.29 -21.90
N LYS A 162 -16.65 4.14 -22.19
CA LYS A 162 -17.15 2.82 -21.80
C LYS A 162 -17.06 2.67 -20.28
N LEU A 163 -18.22 2.66 -19.62
CA LEU A 163 -18.34 2.45 -18.17
C LEU A 163 -18.73 1.00 -17.86
N GLU A 164 -18.26 0.50 -16.71
CA GLU A 164 -18.60 -0.82 -16.18
C GLU A 164 -19.90 -0.74 -15.37
N ARG A 165 -20.68 -1.83 -15.33
CA ARG A 165 -21.92 -1.86 -14.56
C ARG A 165 -21.64 -2.30 -13.13
N TYR A 166 -22.10 -1.51 -12.17
CA TYR A 166 -21.95 -1.78 -10.74
C TYR A 166 -22.41 -3.19 -10.34
N ARG A 167 -23.53 -3.66 -10.92
CA ARG A 167 -24.12 -4.97 -10.60
C ARG A 167 -23.26 -6.15 -11.01
N ASP A 168 -22.39 -6.00 -11.99
CA ASP A 168 -21.56 -7.10 -12.49
C ASP A 168 -20.48 -7.50 -11.46
N HIS A 169 -20.24 -6.65 -10.44
CA HIS A 169 -19.22 -6.85 -9.40
C HIS A 169 -19.79 -7.01 -7.99
N MET A 170 -21.11 -7.08 -7.84
CA MET A 170 -21.80 -7.23 -6.55
C MET A 170 -22.56 -8.55 -6.46
N GLU A 171 -22.90 -8.97 -5.24
CA GLU A 171 -23.80 -10.09 -5.05
C GLU A 171 -25.18 -9.79 -5.69
N PRO A 172 -25.87 -10.79 -6.26
CA PRO A 172 -27.15 -10.57 -6.90
C PRO A 172 -28.19 -10.07 -5.90
N THR A 173 -28.62 -8.82 -6.00
CA THR A 173 -29.72 -8.26 -5.19
C THR A 173 -30.74 -7.52 -6.07
N SER A 174 -32.00 -7.50 -5.63
CA SER A 174 -33.07 -6.70 -6.26
C SER A 174 -33.11 -5.26 -5.76
N GLU A 175 -32.26 -4.89 -4.79
CA GLU A 175 -32.29 -3.58 -4.16
C GLU A 175 -31.81 -2.47 -5.11
N LYS A 176 -32.48 -1.31 -5.02
CA LYS A 176 -32.08 -0.12 -5.76
C LYS A 176 -30.99 0.62 -5.00
N SER A 177 -29.90 0.92 -5.69
CA SER A 177 -28.77 1.70 -5.17
C SER A 177 -28.86 3.15 -5.62
N GLU A 178 -28.27 4.05 -4.87
CA GLU A 178 -28.36 5.49 -5.12
C GLU A 178 -27.27 5.97 -6.08
N CYS A 179 -27.65 6.75 -7.10
CA CYS A 179 -26.71 7.40 -8.00
C CYS A 179 -25.86 8.44 -7.25
N HIS A 180 -24.53 8.36 -7.40
CA HIS A 180 -23.58 9.26 -6.74
C HIS A 180 -23.77 10.76 -7.04
N LEU A 181 -24.36 11.10 -8.19
CA LEU A 181 -24.47 12.48 -8.65
C LEU A 181 -25.86 13.07 -8.43
N CYS A 182 -26.91 12.34 -8.82
CA CYS A 182 -28.27 12.85 -8.76
C CYS A 182 -29.11 12.25 -7.62
N HIS A 183 -28.54 11.35 -6.82
CA HIS A 183 -29.20 10.75 -5.65
C HIS A 183 -30.48 9.95 -5.96
N LYS A 184 -30.75 9.69 -7.25
CA LYS A 184 -31.87 8.85 -7.67
C LYS A 184 -31.51 7.38 -7.47
N LYS A 185 -32.43 6.63 -6.88
CA LYS A 185 -32.31 5.18 -6.72
C LYS A 185 -32.59 4.46 -8.03
N THR A 186 -31.63 3.66 -8.49
CA THR A 186 -31.73 2.84 -9.68
C THR A 186 -31.09 1.48 -9.46
N THR A 187 -31.49 0.50 -10.26
CA THR A 187 -30.82 -0.80 -10.32
C THR A 187 -29.61 -0.76 -11.23
N ASP A 188 -29.58 0.14 -12.20
CA ASP A 188 -28.53 0.22 -13.23
C ASP A 188 -27.63 1.42 -12.96
N LEU A 189 -26.60 1.19 -12.16
CA LEU A 189 -25.52 2.14 -11.93
C LEU A 189 -24.28 1.70 -12.70
N LYS A 190 -23.52 2.68 -13.19
CA LYS A 190 -22.30 2.51 -13.97
C LYS A 190 -21.15 3.28 -13.33
N PHE A 191 -19.92 2.81 -13.46
CA PHE A 191 -18.74 3.51 -12.95
C PHE A 191 -17.55 3.32 -13.91
N ASP A 192 -16.56 4.19 -13.77
CA ASP A 192 -15.32 4.12 -14.53
C ASP A 192 -14.25 3.36 -13.73
N GLY A 193 -13.93 2.13 -14.14
CA GLY A 193 -12.93 1.28 -13.50
C GLY A 193 -11.56 1.94 -13.37
N SER A 194 -11.17 2.77 -14.35
CA SER A 194 -9.89 3.49 -14.32
C SER A 194 -9.79 4.51 -13.18
N LEU A 195 -10.93 5.01 -12.67
CA LEU A 195 -10.96 5.85 -11.48
C LEU A 195 -10.70 5.04 -10.21
N LEU A 196 -11.03 3.74 -10.19
CA LEU A 196 -10.72 2.85 -9.08
C LEU A 196 -9.26 2.42 -9.11
N GLU A 197 -8.73 2.09 -10.30
CA GLU A 197 -7.33 1.68 -10.49
C GLU A 197 -6.31 2.76 -10.09
N ARG A 198 -6.56 4.04 -10.43
CA ARG A 198 -5.67 5.16 -10.05
C ARG A 198 -5.60 5.43 -8.54
N ARG A 199 -6.49 4.84 -7.74
CA ARG A 199 -6.73 5.20 -6.33
C ARG A 199 -6.58 4.03 -5.37
N SER A 200 -6.63 2.79 -5.85
CA SER A 200 -6.22 1.64 -5.05
C SER A 200 -4.74 1.39 -5.26
N ASP A 201 -3.90 1.94 -4.38
CA ASP A 201 -2.51 1.48 -4.25
C ASP A 201 -2.45 0.00 -3.74
N TYR A 202 -3.60 -0.62 -3.39
CA TYR A 202 -3.66 -1.92 -2.70
C TYR A 202 -4.82 -2.86 -3.13
N PRO A 203 -5.00 -3.21 -4.42
CA PRO A 203 -5.95 -4.26 -4.80
C PRO A 203 -5.46 -5.65 -4.35
N PHE A 204 -4.14 -5.87 -4.24
CA PHE A 204 -3.56 -7.20 -4.01
C PHE A 204 -3.89 -7.79 -2.65
N GLU A 205 -3.87 -6.99 -1.57
CA GLU A 205 -4.08 -7.49 -0.20
C GLU A 205 -5.47 -8.12 -0.01
N LYS A 206 -6.49 -7.68 -0.76
CA LYS A 206 -7.84 -8.26 -0.74
C LYS A 206 -7.94 -9.63 -1.39
N TYR A 207 -6.93 -10.00 -2.17
CA TYR A 207 -6.83 -11.28 -2.85
C TYR A 207 -5.68 -12.13 -2.28
N CYS A 208 -5.08 -11.71 -1.16
CA CYS A 208 -4.06 -12.46 -0.44
C CYS A 208 -4.72 -13.33 0.65
N PHE A 209 -4.52 -14.65 0.58
CA PHE A 209 -5.11 -15.61 1.50
C PHE A 209 -4.02 -16.51 2.11
N CYS A 210 -4.15 -16.87 3.38
CA CYS A 210 -3.27 -17.89 3.96
C CYS A 210 -3.55 -19.26 3.31
N ALA A 211 -2.62 -20.20 3.46
CA ALA A 211 -2.74 -21.53 2.87
C ALA A 211 -4.08 -22.22 3.18
N ASN A 212 -4.57 -22.13 4.42
CA ASN A 212 -5.84 -22.74 4.82
C ASN A 212 -7.04 -22.06 4.12
N CYS A 213 -7.14 -20.73 4.18
CA CYS A 213 -8.22 -20.02 3.49
C CYS A 213 -8.19 -20.22 1.97
N ALA A 214 -7.00 -20.34 1.38
CA ALA A 214 -6.86 -20.65 -0.04
C ALA A 214 -7.38 -22.06 -0.38
N LEU A 215 -7.22 -23.04 0.51
CA LEU A 215 -7.76 -24.39 0.33
C LEU A 215 -9.27 -24.44 0.62
N ASP A 216 -9.71 -23.83 1.71
CA ASP A 216 -11.10 -23.94 2.19
C ASP A 216 -12.09 -23.13 1.35
N ASN A 217 -11.70 -21.91 0.93
CA ASN A 217 -12.60 -20.95 0.29
C ASN A 217 -12.25 -20.66 -1.18
N HIS A 218 -11.07 -21.10 -1.63
CA HIS A 218 -10.57 -20.83 -2.99
C HIS A 218 -10.10 -22.11 -3.71
N GLU A 219 -10.69 -23.25 -3.36
CA GLU A 219 -10.47 -24.52 -4.06
C GLU A 219 -10.76 -24.37 -5.57
N GLY A 220 -9.86 -24.87 -6.41
CA GLY A 220 -9.97 -24.77 -7.87
C GLY A 220 -9.64 -23.39 -8.47
N HIS A 221 -9.36 -22.37 -7.66
CA HIS A 221 -8.84 -21.10 -8.16
C HIS A 221 -7.34 -21.17 -8.45
N GLN A 222 -6.89 -20.40 -9.44
CA GLN A 222 -5.47 -20.16 -9.68
C GLN A 222 -4.91 -19.28 -8.56
N VAL A 223 -4.00 -19.84 -7.77
CA VAL A 223 -3.30 -19.16 -6.68
C VAL A 223 -1.80 -19.16 -6.96
N VAL A 224 -1.15 -18.02 -6.74
CA VAL A 224 0.30 -17.86 -6.89
C VAL A 224 0.91 -17.37 -5.58
N MET A 225 2.13 -17.80 -5.29
CA MET A 225 2.89 -17.22 -4.18
C MET A 225 3.22 -15.75 -4.50
N THR A 226 3.10 -14.88 -3.51
CA THR A 226 3.17 -13.41 -3.66
C THR A 226 4.56 -12.87 -4.02
N ILE A 227 5.56 -13.73 -4.23
CA ILE A 227 6.95 -13.34 -4.56
C ILE A 227 7.00 -12.43 -5.79
N HIS A 228 6.18 -12.72 -6.82
CA HIS A 228 6.23 -12.04 -8.12
C HIS A 228 5.76 -10.58 -8.12
N LEU A 229 5.24 -10.04 -7.02
CA LEU A 229 4.69 -8.69 -7.00
C LEU A 229 5.71 -7.60 -6.67
N HIS A 230 6.87 -7.93 -6.08
CA HIS A 230 7.87 -6.94 -5.66
C HIS A 230 8.48 -6.14 -6.84
N LEU A 231 8.35 -6.65 -8.06
CA LEU A 231 8.87 -6.03 -9.28
C LEU A 231 7.81 -5.22 -10.06
N SER A 232 6.53 -5.22 -9.65
CA SER A 232 5.52 -4.45 -10.35
C SER A 232 5.71 -2.94 -10.11
N LYS A 233 5.36 -2.11 -11.11
CA LYS A 233 5.40 -0.64 -10.97
C LYS A 233 4.53 -0.15 -9.81
N GLU A 234 3.44 -0.85 -9.49
CA GLU A 234 2.54 -0.49 -8.39
C GLU A 234 3.23 -0.72 -7.02
N TRP A 235 4.05 -1.76 -6.90
CA TRP A 235 4.78 -2.07 -5.66
C TRP A 235 5.87 -1.06 -5.33
N ARG A 236 6.44 -0.41 -6.34
CA ARG A 236 7.41 0.66 -6.15
C ARG A 236 6.80 1.82 -5.35
N SER A 237 5.58 2.24 -5.68
CA SER A 237 4.84 3.30 -4.96
C SER A 237 4.62 2.97 -3.48
N VAL A 238 4.20 1.73 -3.21
CA VAL A 238 3.96 1.24 -1.84
C VAL A 238 5.25 1.20 -1.02
N ARG A 239 6.34 0.69 -1.61
CA ARG A 239 7.66 0.66 -0.97
C ARG A 239 8.20 2.06 -0.71
N ASP A 240 8.07 2.96 -1.67
CA ASP A 240 8.51 4.35 -1.52
C ASP A 240 7.77 5.04 -0.38
N THR A 241 6.45 4.81 -0.30
CA THR A 241 5.58 5.34 0.77
C THR A 241 5.98 4.75 2.13
N ALA A 242 6.16 3.43 2.23
CA ALA A 242 6.57 2.77 3.47
C ALA A 242 7.97 3.23 3.93
N ALA A 243 8.94 3.33 3.02
CA ALA A 243 10.28 3.82 3.31
C ALA A 243 10.25 5.28 3.77
N GLU A 244 9.37 6.10 3.20
CA GLU A 244 9.18 7.50 3.59
C GLU A 244 8.57 7.63 4.99
N ILE A 245 7.59 6.79 5.33
CA ILE A 245 7.04 6.69 6.68
C ILE A 245 8.14 6.29 7.68
N MET A 246 8.93 5.25 7.36
CA MET A 246 10.06 4.82 8.18
C MET A 246 11.12 5.92 8.34
N ARG A 247 11.40 6.69 7.28
CA ARG A 247 12.32 7.85 7.33
C ARG A 247 11.86 8.85 8.38
N LYS A 248 10.58 9.22 8.39
CA LYS A 248 10.03 10.18 9.35
C LYS A 248 10.10 9.65 10.79
N LEU A 249 9.74 8.39 11.00
CA LEU A 249 9.79 7.75 12.32
C LEU A 249 11.23 7.63 12.85
N LEU A 250 12.18 7.21 12.00
CA LEU A 250 13.60 7.14 12.36
C LEU A 250 14.18 8.52 12.66
N LYS A 251 13.88 9.52 11.82
CA LYS A 251 14.36 10.89 12.03
C LYS A 251 13.88 11.45 13.36
N LYS A 252 12.60 11.22 13.70
CA LYS A 252 12.05 11.62 14.99
C LYS A 252 12.74 10.90 16.16
N LYS A 253 12.95 9.59 16.04
CA LYS A 253 13.63 8.77 17.06
C LYS A 253 15.10 9.17 17.29
N LEU A 254 15.79 9.58 16.23
CA LEU A 254 17.21 9.93 16.23
C LEU A 254 17.47 11.42 16.51
N TYR A 255 16.42 12.25 16.49
CA TYR A 255 16.54 13.68 16.71
C TYR A 255 17.10 14.00 18.09
N VAL A 256 18.04 14.94 18.12
CA VAL A 256 18.61 15.50 19.35
C VAL A 256 18.67 17.01 19.15
N ASP A 257 18.14 17.77 20.10
CA ASP A 257 18.22 19.23 20.09
C ASP A 257 19.68 19.69 19.95
N GLU A 258 19.95 20.69 19.12
CA GLU A 258 21.33 21.10 18.79
C GLU A 258 22.16 21.45 20.03
N GLU A 259 21.54 22.05 21.05
CA GLU A 259 22.15 22.40 22.33
C GLU A 259 22.54 21.16 23.16
N GLN A 260 21.86 20.04 22.95
CA GLN A 260 22.09 18.76 23.65
C GLN A 260 23.04 17.83 22.89
N VAL A 261 23.46 18.19 21.67
CA VAL A 261 24.38 17.38 20.86
C VAL A 261 25.79 17.40 21.47
N LYS A 262 26.10 16.35 22.23
CA LYS A 262 27.43 16.14 22.83
C LYS A 262 28.55 16.00 21.80
N CYS A 263 28.27 15.41 20.63
CA CYS A 263 29.25 15.22 19.56
C CYS A 263 28.59 15.40 18.19
N ARG A 264 28.87 16.54 17.56
CA ARG A 264 28.31 16.92 16.25
C ARG A 264 28.68 15.94 15.14
N LEU A 265 29.92 15.42 15.15
CA LEU A 265 30.36 14.44 14.14
C LEU A 265 29.59 13.12 14.25
N ARG A 266 29.39 12.61 15.48
CA ARG A 266 28.61 11.39 15.72
C ARG A 266 27.16 11.57 15.29
N TYR A 267 26.55 12.70 15.64
CA TYR A 267 25.18 13.03 15.24
C TYR A 267 25.05 13.08 13.71
N LYS A 268 25.95 13.80 13.02
CA LYS A 268 25.98 13.85 11.55
C LYS A 268 26.12 12.47 10.92
N ARG A 269 27.04 11.63 11.41
CA ARG A 269 27.22 10.25 10.92
C ARG A 269 25.96 9.43 11.10
N MET A 270 25.31 9.51 12.25
CA MET A 270 24.06 8.81 12.53
C MET A 270 22.95 9.20 11.56
N MET A 271 22.79 10.50 11.30
CA MET A 271 21.81 11.00 10.32
C MET A 271 22.14 10.57 8.89
N LEU A 272 23.41 10.61 8.48
CA LEU A 272 23.85 10.12 7.17
C LEU A 272 23.59 8.61 7.00
N THR A 273 23.90 7.81 8.02
CA THR A 273 23.62 6.37 7.99
C THR A 273 22.13 6.07 7.89
N MET A 274 21.28 6.86 8.56
CA MET A 274 19.83 6.77 8.40
C MET A 274 19.41 7.06 6.96
N ASP A 275 19.90 8.14 6.34
CA ASP A 275 19.54 8.49 4.96
C ASP A 275 19.96 7.40 3.96
N GLU A 276 21.16 6.83 4.11
CA GLU A 276 21.61 5.69 3.29
C GLU A 276 20.73 4.45 3.49
N LEU A 277 20.36 4.13 4.74
CA LEU A 277 19.42 3.03 5.02
C LEU A 277 18.07 3.23 4.32
N ILE A 278 17.55 4.45 4.29
CA ILE A 278 16.29 4.74 3.58
C ILE A 278 16.44 4.58 2.07
N LYS A 279 17.56 5.01 1.48
CA LYS A 279 17.82 4.78 0.05
C LYS A 279 17.80 3.30 -0.29
N LEU A 280 18.45 2.49 0.54
CA LEU A 280 18.43 1.03 0.42
C LEU A 280 17.01 0.46 0.55
N LEU A 281 16.19 0.97 1.47
CA LEU A 281 14.80 0.52 1.59
C LEU A 281 13.93 0.87 0.37
N LYS A 282 14.18 2.02 -0.28
CA LYS A 282 13.46 2.45 -1.51
C LYS A 282 13.89 1.66 -2.74
N ASN A 283 15.18 1.36 -2.85
CA ASN A 283 15.71 0.58 -3.97
C ASN A 283 16.69 -0.50 -3.47
N PRO A 284 16.17 -1.60 -2.91
CA PRO A 284 17.03 -2.62 -2.32
C PRO A 284 17.83 -3.43 -3.36
N ASN A 285 17.44 -3.38 -4.64
CA ASN A 285 18.16 -4.03 -5.74
C ASN A 285 19.57 -3.45 -5.92
N CYS A 286 19.81 -2.16 -5.63
CA CYS A 286 21.16 -1.60 -5.76
C CYS A 286 22.17 -2.30 -4.85
N TYR A 287 21.72 -2.79 -3.68
CA TYR A 287 22.58 -3.55 -2.76
C TYR A 287 22.80 -5.00 -3.19
N VAL A 288 21.79 -5.62 -3.82
CA VAL A 288 21.89 -6.99 -4.31
C VAL A 288 22.82 -7.05 -5.52
N GLU A 289 22.69 -6.09 -6.44
CA GLU A 289 23.57 -5.96 -7.62
C GLU A 289 25.04 -5.72 -7.21
N ASP A 290 25.29 -4.85 -6.22
CA ASP A 290 26.65 -4.64 -5.69
C ASP A 290 27.23 -5.92 -5.05
N LYS A 291 26.41 -6.68 -4.30
CA LYS A 291 26.84 -7.97 -3.73
C LYS A 291 26.99 -9.08 -4.75
N MET A 292 26.20 -9.06 -5.82
CA MET A 292 26.36 -9.97 -6.95
C MET A 292 27.61 -9.61 -7.75
N ALA A 293 27.95 -8.34 -7.90
CA ALA A 293 29.21 -7.87 -8.51
C ALA A 293 30.43 -8.26 -7.65
N GLU A 294 30.36 -8.12 -6.31
CA GLU A 294 31.40 -8.61 -5.39
C GLU A 294 31.58 -10.14 -5.49
N LYS A 295 30.51 -10.90 -5.75
CA LYS A 295 30.60 -12.35 -6.07
C LYS A 295 31.11 -12.62 -7.49
N MET A 296 30.80 -11.78 -8.47
CA MET A 296 31.34 -11.93 -9.82
C MET A 296 32.87 -11.73 -9.86
N GLU A 297 33.42 -10.89 -8.98
CA GLU A 297 34.88 -10.80 -8.76
C GLU A 297 35.49 -12.06 -8.13
N ASP A 298 34.69 -12.93 -7.48
CA ASP A 298 35.11 -14.24 -6.97
C ASP A 298 35.10 -15.37 -8.02
N GLY A 299 34.63 -15.09 -9.24
CA GLY A 299 34.74 -15.97 -10.39
C GLY A 299 33.57 -16.93 -10.60
N THR A 300 32.43 -16.76 -9.92
CA THR A 300 31.23 -17.58 -10.19
C THR A 300 30.11 -16.80 -10.90
N MET A 301 29.89 -17.16 -12.18
CA MET A 301 28.79 -16.83 -13.08
C MET A 301 28.82 -15.49 -13.86
N GLY A 302 28.42 -15.59 -15.14
CA GLY A 302 28.62 -14.59 -16.21
C GLY A 302 27.71 -13.37 -16.18
N SER A 303 28.22 -12.31 -16.80
CA SER A 303 27.71 -10.93 -16.86
C SER A 303 26.26 -10.79 -17.34
N ILE A 304 25.48 -9.96 -16.63
CA ILE A 304 24.24 -9.36 -17.14
C ILE A 304 24.45 -7.84 -17.16
N GLU A 305 24.27 -7.22 -18.33
CA GLU A 305 24.46 -5.78 -18.53
C GLU A 305 23.35 -4.96 -17.84
N CYS A 306 23.76 -3.89 -17.16
CA CYS A 306 22.91 -2.93 -16.47
C CYS A 306 22.40 -1.85 -17.44
N ASP A 307 21.09 -1.79 -17.67
CA ASP A 307 20.45 -0.63 -18.31
C ASP A 307 20.41 0.54 -17.30
N THR A 308 21.50 1.28 -17.24
CA THR A 308 21.56 2.57 -16.53
C THR A 308 20.67 3.59 -17.24
N VAL A 309 19.59 4.01 -16.58
CA VAL A 309 18.86 5.23 -16.95
C VAL A 309 19.79 6.41 -16.65
N ARG A 310 20.54 6.83 -17.68
CA ARG A 310 21.24 8.12 -17.65
C ARG A 310 20.21 9.23 -17.54
N ALA A 311 20.21 9.92 -16.42
CA ALA A 311 19.60 11.24 -16.29
C ALA A 311 20.17 12.13 -17.41
N SER A 312 19.30 12.64 -18.26
CA SER A 312 19.65 13.63 -19.28
C SER A 312 19.59 15.01 -18.64
N GLU A 313 20.67 15.76 -18.77
CA GLU A 313 20.73 17.22 -18.55
C GLU A 313 19.82 17.99 -19.51
#